data_AF-A0A3C0QL88-F1
#
_entry.id   AF-A0A3C0QL88-F1
#
_cell.length_a   1.000
_cell.length_b   1.000
_cell.length_c   1.000
_cell.angle_alpha   90.00
_cell.angle_beta   90.00
_cell.angle_gamma   90.00
#
_symmetry.space_group_name_H-M   'P 1'
#
loop_
_entity.id
_entity.type
_entity.pdbx_description
1 polymer ?
#
loop_
_entity_poly.entity_id
_entity_poly.type
_entity_poly.pdbx_seq_one_letter_code
_entity_poly.pdbx_strand_id
1 'polypeptide(L)'
;KLEVSSKDYLMDIPGPGWAEQDPDNYILQRISSGSFDFMIVAAIAALSINTFRENWIPIIYIIEIGGIFSLIYTVFLCRRIYTNYIIEHIVGLYGQFTGTITTSMALLREIDPDTESNVPENLVLGGAVALPLGVRRCLYWVWQ
;
A
#
# COMPACT_ATOMS: atom_id res chain seq x y z
N LYS A 1 10.89 15.61 6.39
CA LYS A 1 10.35 17.00 6.42
C LYS A 1 9.96 17.47 5.00
N LEU A 2 9.39 16.59 4.16
CA LEU A 2 9.18 16.89 2.72
C LEU A 2 7.74 16.70 2.21
N GLU A 3 6.78 16.38 3.09
CA GLU A 3 5.34 16.49 2.76
C GLU A 3 4.84 17.95 2.79
N VAL A 4 5.64 18.85 3.38
CA VAL A 4 5.45 20.32 3.45
C VAL A 4 6.41 21.03 2.47
N SER A 5 6.74 20.40 1.34
CA SER A 5 7.59 21.05 0.32
C SER A 5 7.05 20.94 -1.10
N SER A 6 5.95 20.20 -1.33
CA SER A 6 5.27 20.15 -2.64
C SER A 6 3.96 20.98 -2.63
N LYS A 7 3.29 21.12 -1.48
CA LYS A 7 2.11 22.00 -1.33
C LYS A 7 2.43 23.48 -1.55
N ASP A 8 3.63 23.92 -1.22
CA ASP A 8 4.03 25.33 -1.32
C ASP A 8 4.30 25.79 -2.76
N TYR A 9 4.58 24.88 -3.70
CA TYR A 9 4.81 25.22 -5.12
C TYR A 9 3.56 25.17 -5.99
N LEU A 10 2.47 24.53 -5.52
CA LEU A 10 1.18 24.50 -6.23
C LEU A 10 0.18 25.54 -5.70
N MET A 11 0.54 26.28 -4.64
CA MET A 11 -0.27 27.37 -4.04
C MET A 11 -0.19 28.72 -4.78
N ASP A 12 0.48 28.80 -5.94
CA ASP A 12 0.62 30.05 -6.71
C ASP A 12 0.13 29.93 -8.17
N ILE A 13 -0.69 28.91 -8.46
CA ILE A 13 -1.47 28.86 -9.70
C ILE A 13 -2.87 29.38 -9.37
N PRO A 14 -3.28 30.57 -9.85
CA PRO A 14 -4.64 31.06 -9.63
C PRO A 14 -5.63 30.19 -10.42
N GLY A 15 -6.09 29.11 -9.79
CA GLY A 15 -7.14 28.25 -10.29
C GLY A 15 -8.50 28.92 -10.11
N PRO A 16 -9.51 28.57 -10.93
CA PRO A 16 -10.88 29.05 -10.72
C PRO A 16 -11.33 28.64 -9.30
N GLY A 17 -11.92 29.58 -8.53
CA GLY A 17 -12.27 29.43 -7.10
C GLY A 17 -13.24 28.31 -6.71
N TRP A 18 -13.54 27.40 -7.64
CA TRP A 18 -14.28 26.15 -7.46
C TRP A 18 -13.35 24.93 -7.30
N ALA A 19 -12.03 25.10 -7.48
CA ALA A 19 -11.02 24.04 -7.38
C ALA A 19 -10.26 24.04 -6.04
N GLU A 20 -10.43 25.07 -5.21
CA GLU A 20 -9.81 25.21 -3.88
C GLU A 20 -10.64 24.50 -2.79
N GLN A 21 -11.07 23.27 -3.05
CA GLN A 21 -11.63 22.39 -2.03
C GLN A 21 -10.75 21.16 -2.00
N ASP A 22 -9.56 21.32 -1.40
CA ASP A 22 -8.77 20.20 -0.91
C ASP A 22 -9.73 19.34 -0.07
N PRO A 23 -10.10 18.13 -0.52
CA PRO A 23 -10.86 17.22 0.32
C PRO A 23 -10.08 17.03 1.62
N ASP A 24 -10.75 16.96 2.76
CA ASP A 24 -10.11 16.74 4.06
C ASP A 24 -9.39 15.37 4.07
N ASN A 25 -8.18 15.34 3.52
CA ASN A 25 -7.36 14.13 3.35
C ASN A 25 -7.13 13.44 4.70
N TYR A 26 -7.10 14.22 5.77
CA TYR A 26 -7.02 13.73 7.13
C TYR A 26 -8.23 12.85 7.53
N ILE A 27 -9.45 13.31 7.23
CA ILE A 27 -10.68 12.57 7.58
C ILE A 27 -10.79 11.34 6.67
N LEU A 28 -10.48 11.51 5.38
CA LEU A 28 -10.48 10.44 4.39
C LEU A 28 -9.51 9.30 4.77
N GLN A 29 -8.29 9.63 5.18
CA GLN A 29 -7.29 8.63 5.57
C GLN A 29 -7.73 7.82 6.79
N ARG A 30 -8.38 8.45 7.78
CA ARG A 30 -8.90 7.75 8.98
C ARG A 30 -10.04 6.79 8.64
N ILE A 31 -10.98 7.22 7.79
CA ILE A 31 -12.10 6.37 7.36
C ILE A 31 -11.61 5.19 6.53
N SER A 32 -10.65 5.42 5.63
CA SER A 32 -10.04 4.35 4.82
C SER A 32 -9.39 3.28 5.70
N SER A 33 -8.56 3.71 6.67
CA SER A 33 -7.91 2.82 7.64
C SER A 33 -8.92 1.98 8.41
N GLY A 34 -9.97 2.62 8.96
CA GLY A 34 -11.00 1.91 9.73
C GLY A 34 -11.85 0.94 8.90
N SER A 35 -12.04 1.23 7.61
CA SER A 35 -12.76 0.33 6.70
C SER A 35 -11.98 -0.95 6.42
N PHE A 36 -10.65 -0.86 6.30
CA PHE A 36 -9.78 -2.03 6.15
C PHE A 36 -9.82 -2.93 7.38
N ASP A 37 -9.79 -2.35 8.59
CA ASP A 37 -9.89 -3.12 9.82
C ASP A 37 -11.23 -3.86 9.91
N PHE A 38 -12.33 -3.20 9.55
CA PHE A 38 -13.66 -3.84 9.51
C PHE A 38 -13.72 -4.99 8.50
N MET A 39 -13.13 -4.82 7.31
CA MET A 39 -13.03 -5.87 6.30
C MET A 39 -12.26 -7.09 6.82
N ILE A 40 -11.12 -6.87 7.49
CA ILE A 40 -10.31 -7.95 8.06
C ILE A 40 -11.08 -8.69 9.16
N VAL A 41 -11.72 -7.95 10.08
CA VAL A 41 -12.53 -8.54 11.15
C VAL A 41 -13.70 -9.34 10.58
N ALA A 42 -14.40 -8.81 9.57
CA ALA A 42 -15.50 -9.50 8.90
C ALA A 42 -15.03 -10.77 8.18
N ALA A 43 -13.87 -10.72 7.51
CA ALA A 43 -13.27 -11.90 6.87
C ALA A 43 -12.93 -12.99 7.89
N ILE A 44 -12.33 -12.62 9.03
CA ILE A 44 -12.02 -13.57 10.10
C ILE A 44 -13.30 -14.13 10.73
N ALA A 45 -14.32 -13.31 10.93
CA ALA A 45 -15.62 -13.74 11.46
C ALA A 45 -16.38 -14.67 10.49
N ALA A 46 -16.19 -14.51 9.18
CA ALA A 46 -16.77 -15.37 8.16
C ALA A 46 -16.07 -16.74 8.06
N LEU A 47 -14.82 -16.86 8.53
CA LEU A 47 -14.14 -18.15 8.59
C LEU A 47 -14.81 -19.06 9.63
N SER A 48 -15.30 -20.21 9.18
CA SER A 48 -15.89 -21.23 10.06
C SER A 48 -14.85 -21.74 11.06
N ILE A 49 -15.13 -21.55 12.36
CA ILE A 49 -14.27 -21.98 13.46
C ILE A 49 -14.02 -23.50 13.45
N ASN A 50 -14.97 -24.29 12.92
CA ASN A 50 -14.85 -25.73 12.83
C ASN A 50 -13.80 -26.14 11.79
N THR A 51 -13.82 -25.51 10.60
CA THR A 51 -12.86 -25.78 9.52
C THR A 51 -11.45 -25.39 9.93
N PHE A 52 -11.30 -24.33 10.72
CA PHE A 52 -10.01 -23.90 11.26
C PHE A 52 -9.40 -24.94 12.22
N ARG A 53 -10.20 -25.49 13.14
CA ARG A 53 -9.72 -26.48 14.12
C ARG A 53 -9.28 -27.79 13.46
N GLU A 54 -9.98 -28.23 12.42
CA GLU A 54 -9.64 -29.46 11.70
C GLU A 54 -8.40 -29.31 10.81
N ASN A 55 -8.15 -28.10 10.29
CA ASN A 55 -7.09 -27.84 9.30
C ASN A 55 -6.08 -26.77 9.73
N TRP A 56 -5.80 -26.62 11.02
CA TRP A 56 -4.85 -25.62 11.51
C TRP A 56 -3.42 -25.82 10.97
N ILE A 57 -3.03 -27.07 10.69
CA ILE A 57 -1.70 -27.43 10.15
C ILE A 57 -1.48 -26.84 8.75
N PRO A 58 -2.31 -27.14 7.72
CA PRO A 58 -2.10 -26.58 6.38
C PRO A 58 -2.23 -25.04 6.35
N ILE A 59 -3.02 -24.45 7.24
CA ILE A 59 -3.16 -22.99 7.36
C ILE A 59 -1.83 -22.35 7.80
N ILE A 60 -1.15 -22.92 8.80
CA ILE A 60 0.16 -22.39 9.22
C ILE A 60 1.18 -22.52 8.09
N TYR A 61 1.23 -23.67 7.42
CA TYR A 61 2.15 -23.88 6.31
C TYR A 61 1.98 -22.85 5.18
N ILE A 62 0.74 -22.52 4.81
CA ILE A 62 0.51 -21.56 3.73
C ILE A 62 0.88 -20.12 4.14
N ILE A 63 0.66 -19.76 5.41
CA ILE A 63 1.03 -18.46 5.95
C ILE A 63 2.56 -18.32 6.01
N GLU A 64 3.26 -19.32 6.52
CA GLU A 64 4.72 -19.33 6.62
C GLU A 64 5.38 -19.26 5.23
N ILE A 65 4.97 -20.16 4.33
CA ILE A 65 5.54 -20.21 2.97
C ILE A 65 5.17 -18.94 2.19
N GLY A 66 3.91 -18.49 2.27
CA GLY A 66 3.46 -17.28 1.59
C GLY A 66 4.14 -16.01 2.12
N GLY A 67 4.33 -15.91 3.43
CA GLY A 67 5.01 -14.80 4.08
C GLY A 67 6.49 -14.71 3.71
N ILE A 68 7.21 -15.82 3.82
CA ILE A 68 8.64 -15.90 3.45
C ILE A 68 8.81 -15.64 1.95
N PHE A 69 7.95 -16.23 1.11
CA PHE A 69 8.00 -16.03 -0.33
C PHE A 69 7.78 -14.56 -0.70
N SER A 70 6.80 -13.90 -0.09
CA SER A 70 6.52 -12.47 -0.31
C SER A 70 7.73 -11.61 0.08
N LEU A 71 8.39 -11.92 1.21
CA LEU A 71 9.58 -11.20 1.67
C LEU A 71 10.73 -11.34 0.67
N ILE A 72 11.06 -12.58 0.27
CA ILE A 72 12.15 -12.84 -0.68
C ILE A 72 11.84 -12.20 -2.04
N TYR A 73 10.60 -12.30 -2.49
CA TYR A 73 10.15 -11.73 -3.77
C TYR A 73 10.33 -10.21 -3.78
N THR A 74 9.92 -9.51 -2.72
CA THR A 74 10.08 -8.05 -2.63
C THR A 74 11.56 -7.65 -2.60
N VAL A 75 12.39 -8.33 -1.82
CA VAL A 75 13.84 -8.05 -1.75
C VAL A 75 14.50 -8.25 -3.12
N PHE A 76 14.16 -9.35 -3.80
CA PHE A 76 14.69 -9.65 -5.13
C PHE A 76 14.26 -8.61 -6.18
N LEU A 77 12.97 -8.25 -6.17
CA LEU A 77 12.38 -7.31 -7.12
C LEU A 77 12.98 -5.90 -6.94
N CYS A 78 13.08 -5.43 -5.69
CA CYS A 78 13.64 -4.12 -5.40
C CYS A 78 15.10 -4.01 -5.81
N ARG A 79 15.90 -5.06 -5.56
CA ARG A 79 17.32 -5.09 -5.93
C ARG A 79 17.55 -5.11 -7.46
N ARG A 80 16.52 -5.48 -8.24
CA ARG A 80 16.58 -5.53 -9.71
C ARG A 80 16.07 -4.25 -10.37
N ILE A 81 15.08 -3.58 -9.77
CA ILE A 81 14.41 -2.42 -10.34
C ILE A 81 15.04 -1.10 -9.89
N TYR A 82 15.44 -1.00 -8.63
CA TYR A 82 15.91 0.26 -8.04
C TYR A 82 17.43 0.24 -7.84
N THR A 83 18.10 1.25 -8.41
CA THR A 83 19.56 1.43 -8.33
C THR A 83 19.98 2.34 -7.16
N ASN A 84 19.05 3.16 -6.64
CA ASN A 84 19.26 4.10 -5.52
C ASN A 84 18.22 3.86 -4.42
N TYR A 85 18.57 4.08 -3.15
CA TYR A 85 17.69 3.93 -1.96
C TYR A 85 16.98 2.57 -1.89
N ILE A 86 17.76 1.49 -1.98
CA ILE A 86 17.25 0.11 -2.08
C ILE A 86 16.53 -0.31 -0.79
N ILE A 87 17.02 0.11 0.38
CA ILE A 87 16.48 -0.34 1.67
C ILE A 87 15.12 0.30 1.94
N GLU A 88 14.98 1.58 1.60
CA GLU A 88 13.77 2.38 1.69
C GLU A 88 12.67 1.83 0.79
N HIS A 89 13.00 1.48 -0.47
CA HIS A 89 12.07 0.82 -1.39
C HIS A 89 11.68 -0.59 -0.92
N ILE A 90 12.62 -1.38 -0.39
CA ILE A 90 12.32 -2.72 0.14
C ILE A 90 11.31 -2.63 1.28
N VAL A 91 11.55 -1.77 2.25
CA VAL A 91 10.67 -1.65 3.43
C VAL A 91 9.34 -1.02 3.05
N GLY A 92 9.33 -0.02 2.16
CA GLY A 92 8.10 0.58 1.64
C GLY A 92 7.21 -0.42 0.87
N LEU A 93 7.79 -1.17 -0.07
CA LEU A 93 7.06 -2.19 -0.85
C LEU A 93 6.63 -3.36 0.02
N TYR A 94 7.51 -3.84 0.91
CA TYR A 94 7.18 -4.95 1.79
C TYR A 94 6.03 -4.58 2.73
N GLY A 95 6.08 -3.39 3.34
CA GLY A 95 5.01 -2.88 4.18
C GLY A 95 3.68 -2.69 3.44
N GLN A 96 3.70 -2.37 2.15
CA GLN A 96 2.49 -2.28 1.33
C GLN A 96 1.94 -3.67 0.94
N PHE A 97 2.79 -4.68 0.74
CA PHE A 97 2.35 -6.05 0.44
C PHE A 97 1.77 -6.77 1.66
N THR A 98 2.33 -6.55 2.86
CA THR A 98 1.84 -7.16 4.10
C THR A 98 0.80 -6.32 4.82
N GLY A 99 0.59 -5.07 4.38
CA GLY A 99 -0.29 -4.10 5.02
C GLY A 99 -0.95 -3.19 4.00
N THR A 100 -1.06 -1.91 4.34
CA THR A 100 -1.62 -0.87 3.49
C THR A 100 -0.59 0.24 3.27
N ILE A 101 -0.88 1.15 2.34
CA ILE A 101 -0.02 2.32 2.05
C ILE A 101 0.23 3.16 3.32
N THR A 102 -0.71 3.18 4.27
CA THR A 102 -0.54 3.92 5.53
C THR A 102 0.53 3.30 6.42
N THR A 103 0.64 1.97 6.46
CA THR A 103 1.65 1.26 7.24
C THR A 103 3.04 1.38 6.60
N SER A 104 3.13 1.30 5.27
CA SER A 104 4.41 1.50 4.58
C SER A 104 4.97 2.90 4.78
N MET A 105 4.11 3.93 4.79
CA MET A 105 4.49 5.31 5.10
C MET A 105 5.01 5.49 6.52
N ALA A 106 4.43 4.78 7.49
CA ALA A 106 4.91 4.81 8.87
C ALA A 106 6.31 4.19 9.01
N LEU A 107 6.56 3.06 8.35
CA LEU A 107 7.88 2.41 8.34
C LEU A 107 8.93 3.25 7.63
N LEU A 108 8.55 3.90 6.53
CA LEU A 108 9.44 4.76 5.77
C LEU A 108 9.90 5.97 6.59
N ARG A 109 9.02 6.54 7.44
CA ARG A 109 9.37 7.66 8.34
C ARG A 109 10.35 7.29 9.45
N GLU A 110 10.42 6.02 9.84
CA GLU A 110 11.37 5.54 10.83
C GLU A 110 12.78 5.34 10.23
N ILE A 111 12.84 4.92 8.97
CA ILE A 111 14.11 4.61 8.27
C ILE A 111 14.66 5.83 7.54
N ASP A 112 13.80 6.68 6.98
CA ASP A 112 14.13 7.92 6.29
C ASP A 112 13.40 9.12 6.96
N PRO A 113 13.93 9.61 8.10
CA PRO A 113 13.34 10.74 8.82
C PRO A 113 13.45 12.06 8.04
N ASP A 114 14.45 12.21 7.18
CA ASP A 114 14.67 13.41 6.38
C ASP A 114 13.78 13.46 5.13
N THR A 115 13.25 12.31 4.70
CA THR A 115 12.33 12.14 3.56
C THR A 115 12.98 12.48 2.22
N GLU A 116 14.31 12.36 2.09
CA GLU A 116 15.03 12.77 0.87
C GLU A 116 14.72 11.87 -0.32
N SER A 117 14.16 10.69 -0.07
CA SER A 117 13.85 9.71 -1.10
C SER A 117 12.43 9.91 -1.68
N ASN A 118 12.31 10.05 -3.02
CA ASN A 118 11.02 10.06 -3.75
C ASN A 118 10.33 8.67 -3.79
N VAL A 119 10.67 7.79 -2.84
CA VAL A 119 10.11 6.44 -2.68
C VAL A 119 8.58 6.48 -2.49
N PRO A 120 8.01 7.32 -1.59
CA PRO A 120 6.59 7.22 -1.29
C PRO A 120 5.71 7.59 -2.48
N GLU A 121 6.12 8.58 -3.27
CA GLU A 121 5.38 9.00 -4.47
C GLU A 121 5.44 7.93 -5.57
N ASN A 122 6.62 7.36 -5.83
CA ASN A 122 6.78 6.26 -6.79
C ASN A 122 5.98 5.02 -6.39
N LEU A 123 5.85 4.76 -5.09
CA LEU A 123 5.11 3.64 -4.54
C LEU A 123 3.60 3.79 -4.80
N VAL A 124 3.06 4.98 -4.52
CA VAL A 124 1.64 5.29 -4.73
C VAL A 124 1.31 5.36 -6.22
N LEU A 125 2.18 5.98 -7.04
CA LEU A 125 2.03 6.03 -8.50
C LEU A 125 2.08 4.63 -9.11
N GLY A 126 2.95 3.74 -8.61
CA GLY A 126 3.01 2.34 -9.03
C GLY A 126 1.67 1.62 -8.80
N GLY A 127 1.06 1.80 -7.62
CA GLY A 127 -0.26 1.27 -7.31
C GLY A 127 -1.37 1.88 -8.17
N ALA A 128 -1.36 3.20 -8.35
CA ALA A 128 -2.35 3.93 -9.14
C ALA A 128 -2.31 3.54 -10.64
N VAL A 129 -1.13 3.27 -11.19
CA VAL A 129 -0.96 2.80 -12.58
C VAL A 129 -1.38 1.34 -12.74
N ALA A 130 -1.25 0.52 -11.69
CA ALA A 130 -1.69 -0.88 -11.72
C ALA A 130 -3.22 -1.04 -11.80
N LEU A 131 -3.99 -0.13 -11.18
CA LEU A 131 -5.46 -0.17 -11.17
C LEU A 131 -6.10 -0.17 -12.57
N PRO A 132 -5.81 0.80 -13.48
CA PRO A 132 -6.39 0.80 -14.82
C PRO A 132 -5.92 -0.37 -15.69
N LEU A 133 -4.73 -0.92 -15.43
CA LEU A 133 -4.25 -2.13 -16.10
C LEU A 133 -5.00 -3.39 -15.62
N GLY A 134 -5.30 -3.46 -14.32
CA GLY A 134 -6.06 -4.55 -13.71
C GLY A 134 -7.54 -4.56 -14.11
N VAL A 135 -8.20 -3.39 -14.11
CA VAL A 135 -9.59 -3.25 -14.56
C VAL A 135 -9.77 -3.76 -15.99
N ARG A 136 -8.81 -3.49 -16.87
CA ARG A 136 -8.82 -4.02 -18.24
C ARG A 136 -8.85 -5.55 -18.26
N ARG A 137 -8.06 -6.23 -17.41
CA ARG A 137 -8.02 -7.71 -17.31
C ARG A 137 -9.30 -8.30 -16.73
N CYS A 138 -9.92 -7.69 -15.71
CA CYS A 138 -11.17 -8.19 -15.12
C CYS A 138 -12.36 -8.04 -16.07
N LEU A 139 -12.43 -6.94 -16.84
CA LEU A 139 -13.48 -6.74 -17.84
C LEU A 139 -13.47 -7.85 -18.90
N TYR A 140 -12.30 -8.34 -19.31
CA TYR A 140 -12.21 -9.47 -20.25
C TYR A 140 -12.73 -10.79 -19.67
N TRP A 141 -12.63 -11.02 -18.36
CA TRP A 141 -13.11 -12.23 -17.69
C TRP A 141 -14.63 -12.20 -17.42
N VAL A 142 -15.22 -11.01 -17.26
CA VAL A 142 -16.66 -10.83 -17.06
C VAL A 142 -17.46 -10.90 -18.37
N TRP A 143 -16.80 -10.64 -19.50
CA TRP A 143 -17.40 -10.73 -20.84
C TRP A 143 -17.19 -12.10 -21.53
N GLN A 144 -16.70 -13.10 -20.79
CA GLN A 144 -16.46 -14.47 -21.25
C GLN A 144 -17.38 -15.45 -20.52
#